data_AF-A0A2E6C108-F1
#
_entry.id   AF-A0A2E6C108-F1
#
_cell.length_a   1.000
_cell.length_b   1.000
_cell.length_c   1.000
_cell.angle_alpha   90.00
_cell.angle_beta   90.00
_cell.angle_gamma   90.00
#
_symmetry.space_group_name_H-M   'P 1'
#
loop_
_entity.id
_entity.type
_entity.pdbx_description
1 polymer ?
#
loop_
_entity_poly.entity_id
_entity_poly.type
_entity_poly.pdbx_seq_one_letter_code
_entity_poly.pdbx_strand_id
1 'polypeptide(L)'
;MVEILCPHCGEEIELDDDASGDFECPYCEGEFEWNVKPKARPKSIEISSYGSEEFDDMPMVPVIAGVAFCIWMGWIIAGSIYTMYIGMALSSLESEYGTGTGFGAFIIISSLVAMAFGGVGIFFGVNVAKRNLTALVVTTAMAGVVFILGLWFLDVQLLVISGVFIAGNMALYNVPKLRYQFY
;
A
#
# COMPACT_ATOMS: atom_id res chain seq x y z
N MET A 1 -6.09 32.20 -46.50
CA MET A 1 -7.45 32.49 -46.05
C MET A 1 -8.25 31.20 -46.21
N VAL A 2 -8.86 30.71 -45.14
CA VAL A 2 -9.66 29.49 -45.12
C VAL A 2 -11.11 29.87 -44.85
N GLU A 3 -12.00 29.39 -45.72
CA GLU A 3 -13.45 29.56 -45.59
C GLU A 3 -13.96 28.45 -44.67
N ILE A 4 -14.51 28.83 -43.51
CA ILE A 4 -15.06 27.89 -42.53
C ILE A 4 -16.52 28.22 -42.26
N LEU A 5 -17.30 27.22 -41.88
CA LEU A 5 -18.69 27.42 -41.47
C LEU A 5 -18.74 27.69 -39.95
N CYS A 6 -19.38 28.77 -39.55
CA CYS A 6 -19.58 29.07 -38.14
C CYS A 6 -20.43 27.96 -37.48
N PRO A 7 -19.97 27.35 -36.38
CA PRO A 7 -20.70 26.28 -35.71
C PRO A 7 -22.03 26.73 -35.06
N HIS A 8 -22.24 28.04 -34.87
CA HIS A 8 -23.44 28.59 -34.23
C HIS A 8 -24.54 28.96 -35.21
N CYS A 9 -24.21 29.60 -36.33
CA CYS A 9 -25.19 30.09 -37.30
C CYS A 9 -25.12 29.42 -38.67
N GLY A 10 -24.09 28.61 -38.95
CA GLY A 10 -23.92 27.92 -40.24
C GLY A 10 -23.59 28.84 -41.40
N GLU A 11 -23.22 30.10 -41.14
CA GLU A 11 -22.78 31.07 -42.15
C GLU A 11 -21.28 30.88 -42.45
N GLU A 12 -20.88 31.14 -43.69
CA GLU A 12 -19.49 31.07 -44.13
C GLU A 12 -18.71 32.30 -43.63
N ILE A 13 -17.56 32.06 -43.00
CA ILE A 13 -16.64 33.07 -42.45
C ILE A 13 -15.22 32.80 -42.96
N GLU A 14 -14.51 33.89 -43.29
CA GLU A 14 -13.13 33.84 -43.76
C GLU A 14 -12.17 34.06 -42.58
N LEU A 15 -11.31 33.08 -42.29
CA LEU A 15 -10.22 33.21 -41.30
C LEU A 15 -8.85 33.10 -41.98
N ASP A 16 -7.81 33.61 -41.34
CA ASP A 16 -6.42 33.40 -41.79
C ASP A 16 -6.00 31.92 -41.63
N ASP A 17 -5.14 31.44 -42.53
CA ASP A 17 -4.74 30.01 -42.56
C ASP A 17 -4.00 29.57 -41.29
N ASP A 18 -3.34 30.50 -40.60
CA ASP A 18 -2.60 30.28 -39.36
C ASP A 18 -3.41 30.68 -38.10
N ALA A 19 -4.68 31.05 -38.26
CA ALA A 19 -5.53 31.46 -37.15
C ALA A 19 -5.80 30.29 -36.18
N SER A 20 -5.55 30.50 -34.89
CA SER A 20 -5.88 29.56 -33.82
C SER A 20 -6.24 30.31 -32.54
N GLY A 21 -7.23 29.81 -31.80
CA GLY A 21 -7.76 30.47 -30.60
C GLY A 21 -9.26 30.70 -30.66
N ASP A 22 -9.75 31.63 -29.83
CA ASP A 22 -11.17 31.92 -29.67
C ASP A 22 -11.51 33.10 -30.59
N PHE A 23 -12.47 32.90 -31.49
CA PHE A 23 -12.93 33.89 -32.46
C PHE A 23 -14.41 34.19 -32.26
N GLU A 24 -14.80 35.43 -32.51
CA GLU A 24 -16.18 35.86 -32.47
C GLU A 24 -16.75 35.92 -33.89
N CYS A 25 -17.91 35.31 -34.10
CA CYS A 25 -18.57 35.34 -35.41
C CYS A 25 -19.18 36.72 -35.67
N PRO A 26 -18.85 37.41 -36.79
CA PRO A 26 -19.37 38.74 -37.09
C PRO A 26 -20.89 38.78 -37.37
N TYR A 27 -21.51 37.63 -37.62
CA TYR A 27 -22.94 37.54 -37.96
C TYR A 27 -23.84 37.23 -36.76
N CYS A 28 -23.33 36.53 -35.75
CA CYS A 28 -24.12 36.11 -34.59
C CYS A 28 -23.51 36.48 -33.24
N GLU A 29 -22.35 37.16 -33.23
CA GLU A 29 -21.60 37.55 -32.02
C GLU A 29 -21.28 36.34 -31.12
N GLY A 30 -21.29 35.13 -31.71
CA GLY A 30 -21.01 33.88 -31.02
C GLY A 30 -19.52 33.57 -31.01
N GLU A 31 -18.96 33.41 -29.82
CA GLU A 31 -17.57 32.94 -29.64
C GLU A 31 -17.44 31.45 -29.98
N PHE A 32 -16.40 31.08 -30.72
CA PHE A 32 -16.07 29.69 -31.03
C PHE A 32 -14.55 29.48 -31.08
N GLU A 33 -14.08 28.31 -30.64
CA GLU A 33 -12.67 27.96 -30.69
C GLU A 33 -12.31 27.36 -32.06
N TRP A 34 -11.27 27.88 -32.72
CA TRP A 34 -10.76 27.37 -33.99
C TRP A 34 -9.30 26.91 -33.86
N ASN A 35 -8.98 25.75 -34.42
CA ASN A 35 -7.63 25.19 -34.51
C ASN A 35 -6.84 25.10 -33.18
N VAL A 36 -7.53 25.08 -32.04
CA VAL A 36 -6.93 24.86 -30.74
C VAL A 36 -6.61 23.38 -30.57
N LYS A 37 -5.39 23.07 -30.12
CA LYS A 37 -5.04 21.70 -29.73
C LYS A 37 -6.01 21.28 -28.64
N PRO A 38 -6.63 20.08 -28.72
CA PRO A 38 -7.54 19.62 -27.69
C PRO A 38 -6.78 19.68 -26.36
N LYS A 39 -7.25 20.54 -25.43
CA LYS A 39 -6.82 20.53 -24.03
C LYS A 39 -6.92 19.07 -23.61
N ALA A 40 -5.80 18.50 -23.15
CA ALA A 40 -5.68 17.09 -22.86
C ALA A 40 -6.95 16.62 -22.16
N ARG A 41 -7.77 15.83 -22.87
CA ARG A 41 -8.95 15.19 -22.29
C ARG A 41 -8.49 14.58 -20.97
N PRO A 42 -9.17 14.80 -19.83
CA PRO A 42 -8.83 14.07 -18.62
C PRO A 42 -8.81 12.60 -19.03
N LYS A 43 -7.64 11.96 -18.90
CA LYS A 43 -7.48 10.55 -19.24
C LYS A 43 -8.68 9.85 -18.63
N SER A 44 -9.49 9.21 -19.49
CA SER A 44 -10.50 8.26 -19.06
C SER A 44 -9.87 7.43 -17.96
N ILE A 45 -10.50 7.41 -16.80
CA ILE A 45 -10.00 6.71 -15.61
C ILE A 45 -9.86 5.24 -16.01
N GLU A 46 -8.67 4.86 -16.48
CA GLU A 46 -8.22 3.50 -16.38
C GLU A 46 -8.15 3.25 -14.88
N ILE A 47 -9.06 2.41 -14.40
CA ILE A 47 -9.00 1.82 -13.07
C ILE A 47 -7.82 0.84 -13.11
N SER A 48 -6.62 1.37 -13.22
CA SER A 48 -5.37 0.66 -13.12
C SER A 48 -4.39 1.61 -12.44
N SER A 49 -3.80 1.16 -11.33
CA SER A 49 -2.58 1.75 -10.76
C SER A 49 -2.64 3.17 -10.14
N TYR A 50 -3.80 3.68 -9.72
CA TYR A 50 -3.80 4.95 -8.95
C TYR A 50 -3.12 4.85 -7.57
N GLY A 51 -3.01 3.63 -7.01
CA GLY A 51 -2.41 3.41 -5.70
C GLY A 51 -0.88 3.35 -5.71
N SER A 52 -0.25 2.95 -6.81
CA SER A 52 1.20 2.67 -6.85
C SER A 52 2.06 3.89 -7.13
N GLU A 53 1.63 4.80 -8.01
CA GLU A 53 2.47 5.94 -8.41
C GLU A 53 2.58 7.00 -7.30
N GLU A 54 1.52 7.21 -6.51
CA GLU A 54 1.52 8.25 -5.47
C GLU A 54 2.11 7.81 -4.12
N PHE A 55 2.19 6.50 -3.87
CA PHE A 55 3.00 5.97 -2.77
C PHE A 55 4.51 6.15 -3.05
N ASP A 56 4.90 6.31 -4.32
CA ASP A 56 6.28 6.56 -4.72
C ASP A 56 6.72 8.01 -4.40
N ASP A 57 5.76 8.95 -4.39
CA ASP A 57 5.96 10.38 -4.13
C ASP A 57 6.22 10.72 -2.64
N MET A 58 6.02 9.78 -1.71
CA MET A 58 6.33 9.96 -0.29
C MET A 58 7.71 9.38 0.02
N PRO A 59 8.80 10.18 0.06
CA PRO A 59 10.13 9.60 0.05
C PRO A 59 10.53 8.91 1.36
N MET A 60 9.99 9.36 2.50
CA MET A 60 10.46 8.95 3.82
C MET A 60 9.50 7.99 4.56
N VAL A 61 8.20 8.13 4.34
CA VAL A 61 7.18 7.45 5.16
C VAL A 61 7.15 5.93 4.93
N PRO A 62 7.16 5.41 3.69
CA PRO A 62 7.21 3.96 3.42
C PRO A 62 8.46 3.28 3.98
N VAL A 63 9.59 4.00 3.95
CA VAL A 63 10.87 3.50 4.46
C VAL A 63 10.80 3.28 5.97
N ILE A 64 10.27 4.25 6.72
CA ILE A 64 10.10 4.13 8.18
C ILE A 64 9.15 2.98 8.51
N ALA A 65 8.01 2.88 7.81
CA ALA A 65 7.04 1.81 8.04
C ALA A 65 7.65 0.41 7.79
N GLY A 66 8.38 0.25 6.68
CA GLY A 66 9.07 -1.01 6.36
C GLY A 66 10.14 -1.37 7.38
N VAL A 67 10.98 -0.42 7.79
CA VAL A 67 12.03 -0.65 8.79
C VAL A 67 11.45 -1.01 10.16
N ALA A 68 10.42 -0.29 10.62
CA ALA A 68 9.74 -0.58 11.87
C ALA A 68 9.15 -2.00 11.87
N PHE A 69 8.53 -2.41 10.76
CA PHE A 69 7.99 -3.76 10.61
C PHE A 69 9.08 -4.83 10.63
N CYS A 70 10.22 -4.59 9.97
CA CYS A 70 11.37 -5.49 10.01
C CYS A 70 11.94 -5.65 11.43
N ILE A 71 12.02 -4.58 12.22
CA ILE A 71 12.47 -4.64 13.62
C ILE A 71 11.52 -5.49 14.46
N TRP A 72 10.21 -5.28 14.30
CA TRP A 72 9.21 -6.05 15.02
C TRP A 72 9.23 -7.54 14.65
N MET A 73 9.34 -7.87 13.35
CA MET A 73 9.50 -9.25 12.90
C MET A 73 10.83 -9.87 13.36
N GLY A 74 11.90 -9.08 13.43
CA GLY A 74 13.16 -9.49 14.04
C GLY A 74 13.01 -9.86 15.51
N TRP A 75 12.17 -9.14 16.26
CA TRP A 75 11.84 -9.48 17.65
C TRP A 75 11.07 -10.81 17.74
N ILE A 76 10.14 -11.09 16.83
CA ILE A 76 9.44 -12.38 16.74
C ILE A 76 10.45 -13.51 16.48
N ILE A 77 11.41 -13.33 15.58
CA ILE A 77 12.45 -14.32 15.29
C ILE A 77 13.36 -14.56 16.51
N ALA A 78 13.80 -13.49 17.18
CA ALA A 78 14.59 -13.62 18.39
C ALA A 78 13.82 -14.37 19.49
N GLY A 79 12.53 -14.04 19.66
CA GLY A 79 11.61 -14.76 20.54
C GLY A 79 11.45 -16.24 20.15
N SER A 80 11.34 -16.56 18.86
CA SER A 80 11.21 -17.95 18.41
C SER A 80 12.47 -18.77 18.66
N ILE A 81 13.66 -18.20 18.51
CA ILE A 81 14.91 -18.89 18.84
C ILE A 81 14.98 -19.18 20.34
N TYR A 82 14.54 -18.22 21.17
CA TYR A 82 14.48 -18.41 22.62
C TYR A 82 13.48 -19.50 23.03
N THR A 83 12.27 -19.51 22.45
CA THR A 83 11.29 -20.57 22.73
C THR A 83 11.72 -21.93 22.21
N MET A 84 12.49 -22.00 21.13
CA MET A 84 13.12 -23.23 20.67
C MET A 84 14.07 -23.82 21.72
N TYR A 85 14.92 -22.97 22.35
CA TYR A 85 15.80 -23.40 23.44
C TYR A 85 15.01 -23.96 24.63
N ILE A 86 13.92 -23.29 25.02
CA ILE A 86 13.03 -23.77 26.08
C ILE A 86 12.37 -25.09 25.68
N GLY A 87 11.92 -25.24 24.44
CA GLY A 87 11.32 -26.47 23.94
C GLY A 87 12.27 -27.66 24.04
N MET A 88 13.55 -27.47 23.69
CA MET A 88 14.59 -28.50 23.86
C MET A 88 14.80 -28.87 25.33
N ALA A 89 14.84 -27.87 26.23
CA ALA A 89 14.97 -28.12 27.66
C ALA A 89 13.77 -28.91 28.22
N LEU A 90 12.54 -28.54 27.83
CA LEU A 90 11.34 -29.28 28.22
C LEU A 90 11.34 -30.71 27.66
N SER A 91 11.73 -30.91 26.41
CA SER A 91 11.82 -32.25 25.82
C SER A 91 12.78 -33.16 26.60
N SER A 92 13.90 -32.61 27.10
CA SER A 92 14.82 -33.37 27.96
C SER A 92 14.16 -33.77 29.28
N LEU A 93 13.44 -32.85 29.93
CA LEU A 93 12.75 -33.12 31.18
C LEU A 93 11.63 -34.15 31.00
N GLU A 94 10.82 -34.03 29.95
CA GLU A 94 9.76 -35.00 29.65
C GLU A 94 10.30 -36.42 29.45
N SER A 95 11.51 -36.55 28.88
CA SER A 95 12.18 -37.84 28.71
C SER A 95 12.63 -38.46 30.03
N GLU A 96 13.03 -37.64 31.00
CA GLU A 96 13.49 -38.09 32.32
C GLU A 96 12.31 -38.48 33.22
N TYR A 97 11.22 -37.71 33.20
CA TYR A 97 10.02 -37.97 34.00
C TYR A 97 9.04 -38.94 33.34
N GLY A 98 9.26 -39.33 32.08
CA GLY A 98 8.44 -40.31 31.37
C GLY A 98 7.00 -39.89 31.14
N THR A 99 6.71 -38.58 31.08
CA THR A 99 5.33 -38.06 30.99
C THR A 99 4.68 -38.33 29.63
N GLY A 100 5.48 -38.51 28.57
CA GLY A 100 5.00 -38.87 27.22
C GLY A 100 4.09 -37.83 26.55
N THR A 101 4.05 -36.61 27.07
CA THR A 101 3.11 -35.54 26.65
C THR A 101 3.46 -34.89 25.31
N GLY A 102 4.71 -34.97 24.87
CA GLY A 102 5.17 -34.40 23.60
C GLY A 102 5.12 -32.86 23.56
N PHE A 103 5.04 -32.20 24.70
CA PHE A 103 4.84 -30.75 24.80
C PHE A 103 6.11 -30.00 24.37
N GLY A 104 7.29 -30.53 24.69
CA GLY A 104 8.55 -29.94 24.21
C GLY A 104 8.67 -29.98 22.68
N ALA A 105 8.26 -31.09 22.05
CA ALA A 105 8.24 -31.21 20.59
C ALA A 105 7.24 -30.24 19.95
N PHE A 106 6.07 -30.05 20.55
CA PHE A 106 5.08 -29.08 20.10
C PHE A 106 5.61 -27.63 20.15
N ILE A 107 6.32 -27.25 21.23
CA ILE A 107 6.95 -25.93 21.34
C ILE A 107 8.02 -25.74 20.26
N ILE A 108 8.84 -26.76 20.00
CA ILE A 108 9.87 -26.69 18.95
C ILE A 108 9.22 -26.48 17.58
N ILE A 109 8.19 -27.25 17.23
CA ILE A 109 7.50 -27.09 15.94
C ILE A 109 6.85 -25.71 15.82
N SER A 110 6.15 -25.24 16.86
CA SER A 110 5.53 -23.92 16.83
C SER A 110 6.55 -22.78 16.71
N SER A 111 7.72 -22.93 17.33
CA SER A 111 8.83 -21.97 17.19
C SER A 111 9.40 -21.92 15.77
N LEU A 112 9.50 -23.04 15.07
CA LEU A 112 9.95 -23.07 13.66
C LEU A 112 8.95 -22.39 12.73
N VAL A 113 7.65 -22.59 12.97
CA VAL A 113 6.59 -21.90 12.22
C VAL A 113 6.65 -20.39 12.46
N ALA A 114 6.83 -19.95 13.71
CA ALA A 114 6.99 -18.53 14.04
C ALA A 114 8.24 -17.92 13.40
N MET A 115 9.35 -18.67 13.34
CA MET A 115 10.59 -18.24 12.68
C MET A 115 10.38 -18.04 11.17
N ALA A 116 9.71 -19.00 10.51
CA ALA A 116 9.39 -18.91 9.09
C ALA A 116 8.47 -17.71 8.80
N PHE A 117 7.45 -17.51 9.64
CA PHE A 117 6.54 -16.36 9.55
C PHE A 117 7.30 -15.02 9.69
N GLY A 118 8.19 -14.90 10.67
CA GLY A 118 9.04 -13.72 10.85
C GLY A 118 9.93 -13.46 9.64
N GLY A 119 10.51 -14.51 9.03
CA GLY A 119 11.32 -14.41 7.82
C GLY A 119 10.54 -13.87 6.61
N VAL A 120 9.33 -14.38 6.38
CA VAL A 120 8.41 -13.86 5.35
C VAL A 120 8.06 -12.40 5.65
N GLY A 121 7.85 -12.07 6.93
CA GLY A 121 7.59 -10.71 7.39
C GLY A 121 8.69 -9.72 7.04
N ILE A 122 9.95 -10.08 7.27
CA ILE A 122 11.11 -9.23 6.90
C ILE A 122 11.18 -9.05 5.38
N PHE A 123 10.96 -10.11 4.59
CA PHE A 123 10.96 -10.00 3.13
C PHE A 123 9.93 -8.99 2.63
N PHE A 124 8.70 -9.04 3.15
CA PHE A 124 7.69 -8.05 2.79
C PHE A 124 7.98 -6.66 3.37
N GLY A 125 8.52 -6.56 4.58
CA GLY A 125 8.94 -5.28 5.17
C GLY A 125 9.99 -4.54 4.33
N VAL A 126 10.96 -5.26 3.76
CA VAL A 126 11.93 -4.67 2.82
C VAL A 126 11.25 -4.22 1.52
N ASN A 127 10.27 -4.96 1.03
CA ASN A 127 9.51 -4.55 -0.16
C ASN A 127 8.62 -3.32 0.09
N VAL A 128 8.12 -3.13 1.33
CA VAL A 128 7.46 -1.88 1.74
C VAL A 128 8.44 -0.70 1.68
N ALA A 129 9.68 -0.89 2.13
CA ALA A 129 10.72 0.15 2.05
C ALA A 129 11.11 0.50 0.60
N LYS A 130 10.94 -0.44 -0.34
CA LYS A 130 11.06 -0.21 -1.80
C LYS A 130 9.83 0.45 -2.42
N ARG A 131 8.89 0.94 -1.60
CA ARG A 131 7.65 1.63 -2.02
C ARG A 131 6.70 0.74 -2.83
N ASN A 132 6.74 -0.58 -2.60
CA ASN A 132 5.76 -1.49 -3.19
C ASN A 132 4.46 -1.47 -2.36
N LEU A 133 3.40 -0.86 -2.90
CA LEU A 133 2.09 -0.79 -2.24
C LEU A 133 1.51 -2.20 -1.96
N THR A 134 1.72 -3.17 -2.85
CA THR A 134 1.24 -4.54 -2.62
C THR A 134 1.87 -5.16 -1.37
N ALA A 135 3.14 -4.85 -1.11
CA ALA A 135 3.80 -5.31 0.11
C ALA A 135 3.21 -4.65 1.37
N LEU A 136 2.72 -3.41 1.28
CA LEU A 136 2.05 -2.74 2.41
C LEU A 136 0.73 -3.45 2.76
N VAL A 137 -0.04 -3.84 1.74
CA VAL A 137 -1.28 -4.61 1.95
C VAL A 137 -0.96 -5.96 2.61
N VAL A 138 0.07 -6.67 2.14
CA VAL A 138 0.46 -7.96 2.71
C VAL A 138 0.94 -7.82 4.17
N THR A 139 1.78 -6.84 4.48
CA THR A 139 2.25 -6.61 5.86
C THR A 139 1.10 -6.23 6.80
N THR A 140 0.10 -5.49 6.31
CA THR A 140 -1.14 -5.20 7.07
C THR A 140 -1.94 -6.46 7.35
N ALA A 141 -2.10 -7.34 6.35
CA ALA A 141 -2.78 -8.61 6.53
C ALA A 141 -2.04 -9.51 7.54
N MET A 142 -0.71 -9.58 7.45
CA MET A 142 0.12 -10.31 8.42
C MET A 142 -0.02 -9.76 9.84
N ALA A 143 0.00 -8.43 10.01
CA ALA A 143 -0.25 -7.80 11.31
C ALA A 143 -1.65 -8.13 11.84
N GLY A 144 -2.66 -8.20 10.96
CA GLY A 144 -4.02 -8.64 11.30
C GLY A 144 -4.07 -10.09 11.83
N VAL A 145 -3.34 -11.01 11.22
CA VAL A 145 -3.23 -12.40 11.71
C VAL A 145 -2.61 -12.42 13.12
N VAL A 146 -1.54 -11.66 13.34
CA VAL A 146 -0.88 -11.56 14.65
C VAL A 146 -1.79 -10.91 15.69
N PHE A 147 -2.59 -9.92 15.31
CA PHE A 147 -3.59 -9.30 16.18
C PHE A 147 -4.65 -10.31 16.61
N ILE A 148 -5.17 -11.12 15.70
CA ILE A 148 -6.15 -12.18 16.01
C ILE A 148 -5.54 -13.23 16.95
N LEU A 149 -4.29 -13.63 16.74
CA LEU A 149 -3.58 -14.51 17.66
C LEU A 149 -3.42 -13.87 19.05
N GLY A 150 -3.07 -12.57 19.09
CA GLY A 150 -2.99 -11.81 20.34
C GLY A 150 -4.31 -11.79 21.12
N LEU A 151 -5.46 -11.72 20.43
CA LEU A 151 -6.78 -11.81 21.07
C LEU A 151 -7.01 -13.19 21.70
N TRP A 152 -6.58 -14.25 21.01
CA TRP A 152 -6.76 -15.63 21.49
C TRP A 152 -5.93 -15.92 22.74
N PHE A 153 -4.73 -15.35 22.83
CA PHE A 153 -3.83 -15.50 23.96
C PHE A 153 -3.95 -14.39 25.02
N LEU A 154 -4.82 -13.39 24.81
CA LEU A 154 -4.96 -12.19 25.66
C LEU A 154 -3.62 -11.47 25.89
N ASP A 155 -2.72 -11.52 24.91
CA ASP A 155 -1.41 -10.89 24.98
C ASP A 155 -1.51 -9.41 24.61
N VAL A 156 -1.51 -8.56 25.64
CA VAL A 156 -1.64 -7.11 25.51
C VAL A 156 -0.50 -6.51 24.69
N GLN A 157 0.72 -7.05 24.79
CA GLN A 157 1.86 -6.52 24.03
C GLN A 157 1.69 -6.80 22.54
N LEU A 158 1.32 -8.03 22.17
CA LEU A 158 1.03 -8.39 20.79
C LEU A 158 -0.09 -7.54 20.20
N LEU A 159 -1.18 -7.33 20.95
CA LEU A 159 -2.34 -6.56 20.52
C LEU A 159 -2.02 -5.10 20.26
N VAL A 160 -1.30 -4.45 21.17
CA VAL A 160 -0.93 -3.04 21.03
C VAL A 160 -0.03 -2.85 19.81
N ILE A 161 1.01 -3.67 19.66
CA ILE A 161 1.98 -3.50 18.58
C ILE A 161 1.34 -3.78 17.22
N SER A 162 0.62 -4.90 17.08
CA SER A 162 -0.06 -5.24 15.83
C SER A 162 -1.17 -4.25 15.48
N GLY A 163 -1.92 -3.73 16.46
CA GLY A 163 -2.92 -2.69 16.27
C GLY A 163 -2.32 -1.38 15.73
N VAL A 164 -1.16 -0.96 16.27
CA VAL A 164 -0.43 0.23 15.78
C VAL A 164 0.02 0.05 14.33
N PHE A 165 0.53 -1.12 13.96
CA PHE A 165 0.91 -1.39 12.56
C PHE A 165 -0.29 -1.40 11.62
N ILE A 166 -1.42 -1.98 12.02
CA ILE A 166 -2.65 -1.98 11.21
C ILE A 166 -3.13 -0.54 10.99
N ALA A 167 -3.25 0.26 12.06
CA ALA A 167 -3.69 1.64 11.97
C ALA A 167 -2.72 2.50 11.13
N GLY A 168 -1.42 2.35 11.36
CA GLY A 168 -0.37 3.04 10.61
C GLY A 168 -0.44 2.70 9.12
N ASN A 169 -0.49 1.42 8.77
CA ASN A 169 -0.55 1.00 7.36
C ASN A 169 -1.86 1.42 6.68
N MET A 170 -3.00 1.38 7.38
CA MET A 170 -4.28 1.90 6.86
C MET A 170 -4.24 3.42 6.61
N ALA A 171 -3.58 4.17 7.50
CA ALA A 171 -3.37 5.59 7.27
C ALA A 171 -2.57 5.81 5.99
N LEU A 172 -1.43 5.11 5.84
CA LEU A 172 -0.57 5.19 4.65
C LEU A 172 -1.29 4.81 3.35
N TYR A 173 -2.16 3.80 3.39
CA TYR A 173 -2.98 3.42 2.25
C TYR A 173 -3.96 4.53 1.82
N ASN A 174 -4.47 5.32 2.77
CA ASN A 174 -5.45 6.37 2.50
C ASN A 174 -4.83 7.76 2.25
N VAL A 175 -3.53 7.98 2.56
CA VAL A 175 -2.85 9.28 2.31
C VAL A 175 -2.98 9.75 0.85
N PRO A 176 -2.70 8.92 -0.17
CA PRO A 176 -2.88 9.32 -1.58
C PRO A 176 -4.31 9.79 -1.87
N LYS A 177 -5.29 9.05 -1.36
CA LYS A 177 -6.73 9.32 -1.59
C LYS A 177 -7.19 10.65 -0.96
N LEU A 178 -6.62 11.04 0.17
CA LEU A 178 -6.94 12.30 0.83
C LEU A 178 -6.33 13.51 0.10
N ARG A 179 -5.13 13.37 -0.48
CA ARG A 179 -4.46 14.45 -1.20
C ARG A 179 -5.28 14.94 -2.40
N TYR A 180 -5.94 14.03 -3.11
CA TYR A 180 -6.82 14.35 -4.25
C TYR A 180 -8.14 15.06 -3.89
N GLN A 181 -8.54 15.10 -2.62
CA GLN A 181 -9.75 15.86 -2.23
C GLN A 181 -9.46 17.36 -2.01
N PHE A 182 -8.19 17.74 -1.92
CA PHE A 182 -7.77 19.12 -1.63
C PHE A 182 -7.05 19.80 -2.81
N TYR A 183 -6.96 19.14 -3.97
CA TYR A 183 -6.47 19.69 -5.23
C TYR A 183 -7.60 19.69 -6.26
#